data_AF-A0A0D0CSF7-F1
#
_entry.id   AF-A0A0D0CSF7-F1
#
_cell.length_a   1.000
_cell.length_b   1.000
_cell.length_c   1.000
_cell.angle_alpha   90.00
_cell.angle_beta   90.00
_cell.angle_gamma   90.00
#
_symmetry.space_group_name_H-M   'P 1'
#
loop_
_entity.id
_entity.type
_entity.pdbx_description
1 polymer ?
#
loop_
_entity_poly.entity_id
_entity_poly.type
_entity_poly.pdbx_seq_one_letter_code
_entity_poly.pdbx_strand_id
1 'polypeptide(L)'
;MQYLGDPKDLLDNYKEISSTDLSVNKDVTDENQFGQGTDSLPWLWRMEGVGGDSANAWMDEFYRINWLKVGARYHRWSEELTLVRHEMYWIRKWFEGQEEEWKRRASQSQEAGYKVYAERKGILYHSYAEDAVMRFQGRMSQPAS
;
A
#
# COMPACT_ATOMS: atom_id res chain seq x y z
N MET A 1 9.00 10.87 -50.40
CA MET A 1 7.77 10.64 -49.63
C MET A 1 6.67 11.43 -50.32
N GLN A 2 5.76 10.77 -51.03
CA GLN A 2 4.61 11.42 -51.65
C GLN A 2 3.60 11.75 -50.55
N TYR A 3 3.19 13.02 -50.46
CA TYR A 3 2.15 13.46 -49.56
C TYR A 3 0.81 13.13 -50.22
N LEU A 4 0.11 12.10 -49.72
CA LEU A 4 -1.32 11.93 -49.97
C LEU A 4 -2.01 13.22 -49.53
N GLY A 5 -2.89 13.77 -50.36
CA GLY A 5 -3.46 15.12 -50.24
C GLY A 5 -4.40 15.35 -49.05
N ASP A 6 -3.95 15.01 -47.85
CA ASP A 6 -4.66 15.20 -46.61
C ASP A 6 -4.63 16.69 -46.19
N PRO A 7 -5.71 17.19 -45.57
CA PRO A 7 -5.75 18.55 -45.04
C PRO A 7 -4.60 18.80 -44.07
N LYS A 8 -3.91 19.93 -44.20
CA LYS A 8 -2.77 20.30 -43.32
C LYS A 8 -3.11 20.26 -41.84
N ASP A 9 -4.34 20.67 -41.50
CA ASP A 9 -4.85 20.69 -40.13
C ASP A 9 -4.91 19.29 -39.49
N LEU A 10 -5.03 18.24 -40.31
CA LEU A 10 -5.02 16.85 -39.86
C LEU A 10 -3.59 16.40 -39.54
N LEU A 11 -2.61 16.79 -40.37
CA LEU A 11 -1.20 16.44 -40.18
C LEU A 11 -0.59 17.08 -38.94
N ASP A 12 -1.02 18.29 -38.57
CA ASP A 12 -0.49 19.00 -37.40
C ASP A 12 -0.81 18.31 -36.06
N ASN A 13 -1.86 17.48 -36.04
CA ASN A 13 -2.20 16.69 -34.86
C ASN A 13 -1.27 15.48 -34.68
N TYR A 14 -0.81 14.87 -35.77
CA TYR A 14 0.00 13.65 -35.70
C TYR A 14 1.46 13.98 -35.38
N LYS A 15 1.98 13.44 -34.27
CA LYS A 15 3.39 13.50 -33.92
C LYS A 15 4.11 12.23 -34.37
N GLU A 16 5.43 12.27 -34.40
CA GLU A 16 6.23 11.07 -34.65
C GLU A 16 6.06 10.09 -33.47
N ILE A 17 5.83 8.81 -33.79
CA ILE A 17 5.71 7.76 -32.77
C ILE A 17 7.12 7.33 -32.39
N SER A 18 7.50 7.58 -31.13
CA SER A 18 8.76 7.11 -30.58
C SER A 18 8.60 5.75 -29.89
N SER A 19 9.71 5.05 -29.63
CA SER A 19 9.68 3.80 -28.86
C SER A 19 9.12 3.99 -27.44
N THR A 20 9.22 5.20 -26.88
CA THR A 20 8.69 5.53 -25.55
C THR A 20 7.16 5.56 -25.54
N ASP A 21 6.54 6.00 -26.65
CA ASP A 21 5.07 6.04 -26.82
C ASP A 21 4.45 4.64 -26.95
N LEU A 22 5.24 3.65 -27.37
CA LEU A 22 4.84 2.25 -27.51
C LEU A 22 5.09 1.43 -26.25
N SER A 23 5.69 2.02 -25.22
CA SER A 23 5.83 1.34 -23.94
C SER A 23 4.46 1.18 -23.30
N VAL A 24 4.16 -0.05 -22.85
CA VAL A 24 2.88 -0.35 -22.19
C VAL A 24 2.77 0.55 -20.97
N ASN A 25 1.67 1.29 -20.86
CA ASN A 25 1.43 2.12 -19.69
C ASN A 25 1.42 1.19 -18.46
N LYS A 26 2.41 1.39 -17.59
CA LYS A 26 2.65 0.53 -16.44
C LYS A 26 1.55 0.64 -15.39
N ASP A 27 0.74 1.70 -15.41
CA ASP A 27 -0.46 1.84 -14.58
C ASP A 27 -1.52 0.77 -14.91
N VAL A 28 -1.48 0.21 -16.12
CA VAL A 28 -2.38 -0.87 -16.55
C VAL A 28 -1.83 -2.25 -16.18
N THR A 29 -0.50 -2.43 -16.15
CA THR A 29 0.13 -3.75 -15.95
C THR A 29 0.65 -4.00 -14.53
N ASP A 30 0.96 -2.95 -13.77
CA ASP A 30 1.55 -3.06 -12.43
C ASP A 30 0.77 -2.22 -11.42
N GLU A 31 -0.22 -2.85 -10.78
CA GLU A 31 -1.19 -2.20 -9.89
C GLU A 31 -0.55 -1.62 -8.61
N ASN A 32 0.66 -2.04 -8.25
CA ASN A 32 1.34 -1.71 -6.98
C ASN A 32 2.57 -0.80 -7.13
N GLN A 33 2.82 -0.21 -8.30
CA GLN A 33 3.99 0.66 -8.47
C GLN A 33 3.83 2.01 -7.75
N PHE A 34 4.86 2.44 -7.03
CA PHE A 34 4.95 3.77 -6.44
C PHE A 34 5.28 4.82 -7.52
N GLY A 35 4.58 5.96 -7.56
CA GLY A 35 4.89 7.08 -8.47
C GLY A 35 4.04 7.20 -9.76
N GLN A 36 2.94 6.45 -9.86
CA GLN A 36 2.02 6.44 -11.02
C GLN A 36 1.41 7.80 -11.40
N GLY A 37 1.48 8.81 -10.52
CA GLY A 37 0.88 10.13 -10.77
C GLY A 37 1.59 10.98 -11.83
N THR A 38 2.76 10.56 -12.33
CA THR A 38 3.63 11.38 -13.18
C THR A 38 3.78 10.88 -14.62
N ASP A 39 3.37 9.64 -14.91
CA ASP A 39 3.51 9.07 -16.24
C ASP A 39 2.38 9.60 -17.13
N SER A 40 2.66 10.67 -17.87
CA SER A 40 1.71 11.16 -18.87
C SER A 40 1.53 10.09 -19.94
N LEU A 41 0.30 9.65 -20.20
CA LEU A 41 -0.03 8.75 -21.31
C LEU A 41 0.66 9.21 -22.62
N PRO A 42 1.04 8.29 -23.52
CA PRO A 42 1.49 8.67 -24.86
C PRO A 42 0.47 9.57 -25.57
N TRP A 43 0.95 10.51 -26.41
CA TRP A 43 0.10 11.49 -27.07
C TRP A 43 -0.94 10.87 -28.01
N LEU A 44 -0.66 9.68 -28.56
CA LEU A 44 -1.58 8.91 -29.40
C LEU A 44 -2.90 8.57 -28.69
N TRP A 45 -2.85 8.30 -27.37
CA TRP A 45 -4.04 8.02 -26.56
C TRP A 45 -4.85 9.27 -26.22
N ARG A 46 -4.27 10.46 -26.35
CA ARG A 46 -4.94 11.75 -26.13
C ARG A 46 -5.52 12.35 -27.42
N MET A 47 -5.37 11.69 -28.55
CA MET A 47 -5.89 12.23 -29.80
C MET A 47 -7.39 12.09 -29.87
N GLU A 48 -8.06 13.16 -30.30
CA GLU A 48 -9.46 13.10 -30.69
C GLU A 48 -9.57 12.26 -31.97
N GLY A 49 -10.34 11.19 -31.94
CA GLY A 49 -10.55 10.33 -33.11
C GLY A 49 -11.21 11.13 -34.24
N VAL A 50 -10.97 10.72 -35.50
CA VAL A 50 -11.65 11.29 -36.67
C VAL A 50 -13.16 11.07 -36.50
N GLY A 51 -13.86 12.06 -35.96
CA GLY A 51 -15.27 11.94 -35.54
C GLY A 51 -15.68 12.72 -34.29
N GLY A 52 -14.76 13.38 -33.56
CA GLY A 52 -15.06 14.40 -32.55
C GLY A 52 -15.65 13.92 -31.21
N ASP A 53 -16.37 12.79 -31.16
CA ASP A 53 -17.11 12.40 -29.94
C ASP A 53 -16.56 11.17 -29.20
N SER A 54 -15.89 10.24 -29.88
CA SER A 54 -15.60 8.91 -29.29
C SER A 54 -14.35 8.84 -28.41
N ALA A 55 -13.34 9.66 -28.68
CA ALA A 55 -12.07 9.65 -27.94
C ALA A 55 -12.21 10.25 -26.54
N ASN A 56 -13.04 11.29 -26.39
CA ASN A 56 -13.30 11.95 -25.12
C ASN A 56 -14.01 11.01 -24.14
N ALA A 57 -15.02 10.26 -24.61
CA ALA A 57 -15.77 9.31 -23.77
C ALA A 57 -14.89 8.16 -23.24
N TRP A 58 -13.98 7.63 -24.05
CA TRP A 58 -13.06 6.56 -23.61
C TRP A 58 -12.00 7.09 -22.64
N MET A 59 -11.46 8.29 -22.90
CA MET A 59 -10.51 8.93 -21.99
C MET A 59 -11.16 9.29 -20.65
N ASP A 60 -12.39 9.77 -20.66
CA ASP A 60 -13.17 10.06 -19.44
C ASP A 60 -13.38 8.79 -18.60
N GLU A 61 -13.72 7.66 -19.24
CA GLU A 61 -13.86 6.38 -18.53
C GLU A 61 -12.51 5.86 -18.02
N PHE A 62 -11.42 6.03 -18.78
CA PHE A 62 -10.06 5.71 -18.31
C PHE A 62 -9.70 6.51 -17.05
N TYR A 63 -9.90 7.83 -17.06
CA TYR A 63 -9.63 8.68 -15.90
C TYR A 63 -10.53 8.35 -14.71
N ARG A 64 -11.81 8.05 -14.96
CA ARG A 64 -12.75 7.61 -13.92
C ARG A 64 -12.30 6.32 -13.26
N ILE A 65 -11.91 5.30 -14.03
CA ILE A 65 -11.39 4.03 -13.52
C ILE A 65 -10.12 4.28 -12.72
N ASN A 66 -9.20 5.08 -13.24
CA ASN A 66 -7.95 5.39 -12.53
C ASN A 66 -8.22 6.12 -11.20
N TRP A 67 -9.13 7.08 -11.19
CA TRP A 67 -9.56 7.77 -9.97
C TRP A 67 -10.15 6.81 -8.94
N LEU A 68 -11.03 5.89 -9.36
CA LEU A 68 -11.59 4.86 -8.49
C LEU A 68 -10.50 3.93 -7.92
N LYS A 69 -9.54 3.50 -8.75
CA LYS A 69 -8.40 2.66 -8.32
C LYS A 69 -7.52 3.38 -7.30
N VAL A 70 -7.20 4.66 -7.54
CA VAL A 70 -6.43 5.49 -6.59
C VAL A 70 -7.19 5.65 -5.27
N GLY A 71 -8.50 5.93 -5.33
CA GLY A 71 -9.35 6.02 -4.14
C GLY A 71 -9.39 4.71 -3.35
N ALA A 72 -9.57 3.57 -4.02
CA ALA A 72 -9.55 2.25 -3.39
C ALA A 72 -8.21 1.97 -2.69
N ARG A 73 -7.07 2.32 -3.31
CA ARG A 73 -5.74 2.18 -2.69
C ARG A 73 -5.58 3.07 -1.47
N TYR A 74 -6.03 4.32 -1.54
CA TYR A 74 -6.01 5.24 -0.41
C TYR A 74 -6.80 4.67 0.77
N HIS A 75 -8.03 4.19 0.52
CA HIS A 75 -8.86 3.58 1.57
C HIS A 75 -8.18 2.34 2.16
N ARG A 76 -7.65 1.44 1.32
CA ARG A 76 -6.93 0.24 1.77
C ARG A 76 -5.74 0.58 2.65
N TRP A 77 -4.89 1.52 2.24
CA TRP A 77 -3.73 1.94 3.06
C TRP A 77 -4.15 2.63 4.36
N SER A 78 -5.25 3.39 4.35
CA SER A 78 -5.80 3.98 5.57
C SER A 78 -6.30 2.91 6.55
N GLU A 79 -6.94 1.85 6.04
CA GLU A 79 -7.36 0.69 6.82
C GLU A 79 -6.16 -0.09 7.36
N GLU A 80 -5.20 -0.44 6.49
CA GLU A 80 -3.96 -1.13 6.87
C GLU A 80 -3.19 -0.36 7.94
N LEU A 81 -3.04 0.95 7.79
CA LEU A 81 -2.42 1.80 8.80
C LEU A 81 -3.15 1.70 10.13
N THR A 82 -4.48 1.74 10.11
CA THR A 82 -5.30 1.60 11.32
C THR A 82 -5.09 0.23 11.97
N LEU A 83 -5.11 -0.85 11.19
CA LEU A 83 -4.88 -2.22 11.67
C LEU A 83 -3.50 -2.36 12.30
N VAL A 84 -2.43 -1.94 11.61
CA VAL A 84 -1.05 -2.02 12.10
C VAL A 84 -0.88 -1.29 13.44
N ARG A 85 -1.52 -0.13 13.61
CA ARG A 85 -1.48 0.61 14.89
C ARG A 85 -2.14 -0.16 16.04
N HIS A 86 -3.20 -0.92 15.77
CA HIS A 86 -3.84 -1.80 16.75
C HIS A 86 -3.03 -3.07 17.00
N GLU A 87 -2.45 -3.67 15.96
CA GLU A 87 -1.56 -4.83 16.09
C GLU A 87 -0.35 -4.52 16.97
N MET A 88 0.28 -3.36 16.80
CA MET A 88 1.36 -2.91 17.69
C MET A 88 0.94 -2.88 19.16
N TYR A 89 -0.28 -2.40 19.44
CA TYR A 89 -0.85 -2.40 20.79
C TYR A 89 -1.11 -3.83 21.29
N TRP A 90 -1.70 -4.69 20.46
CA TRP A 90 -2.01 -6.06 20.83
C TRP A 90 -0.76 -6.92 21.03
N ILE A 91 0.30 -6.72 20.26
CA ILE A 91 1.58 -7.43 20.45
C ILE A 91 2.15 -7.13 21.83
N ARG A 92 2.14 -5.86 22.25
CA ARG A 92 2.54 -5.49 23.62
C ARG A 92 1.67 -6.20 24.65
N LYS A 93 0.34 -6.14 24.50
CA LYS A 93 -0.60 -6.81 25.42
C LYS A 93 -0.42 -8.32 25.47
N TRP A 94 -0.07 -8.93 24.34
CA TRP A 94 0.23 -10.33 24.27
C TRP A 94 1.50 -10.68 25.03
N PHE A 95 2.57 -9.88 24.92
CA PHE A 95 3.78 -10.06 25.72
C PHE A 95 3.52 -9.91 27.23
N GLU A 96 2.74 -8.90 27.64
CA GLU A 96 2.31 -8.73 29.04
C GLU A 96 1.56 -9.99 29.54
N GLY A 97 0.61 -10.50 28.76
CA GLY A 97 -0.12 -11.73 29.09
C GLY A 97 0.78 -12.98 29.14
N GLN A 98 1.78 -13.08 28.26
CA GLN A 98 2.76 -14.18 28.31
C GLN A 98 3.63 -14.08 29.57
N GLU A 99 4.09 -12.88 29.93
CA GLU A 99 4.84 -12.66 31.17
C GLU A 99 4.05 -13.16 32.39
N GLU A 100 2.78 -12.78 32.51
CA GLU A 100 1.90 -13.22 33.59
C GLU A 100 1.72 -14.74 33.62
N GLU A 101 1.50 -15.35 32.45
CA GLU A 101 1.33 -16.80 32.33
C GLU A 101 2.60 -17.56 32.72
N TRP A 102 3.79 -17.08 32.35
CA TRP A 102 5.05 -17.69 32.76
C TRP A 102 5.34 -17.51 34.26
N LYS A 103 5.00 -16.34 34.83
CA LYS A 103 5.04 -16.11 36.29
C LYS A 103 4.10 -17.06 37.03
N ARG A 104 2.90 -17.29 36.51
CA ARG A 104 1.93 -18.25 37.05
C ARG A 104 2.45 -19.69 36.99
N ARG A 105 3.11 -20.08 35.90
CA ARG A 105 3.74 -21.41 35.78
C ARG A 105 4.91 -21.58 36.75
N ALA A 106 5.71 -20.54 36.95
CA ALA A 106 6.80 -20.56 37.93
C ALA A 106 6.29 -20.77 39.36
N SER A 107 5.18 -20.11 39.74
CA SER A 107 4.60 -20.26 41.08
C SER A 107 3.96 -21.62 41.34
N GLN A 108 3.48 -22.30 40.29
CA GLN A 108 2.87 -23.63 40.38
C GLN A 108 3.88 -24.79 40.28
N SER A 109 5.11 -24.51 39.85
CA SER A 109 6.12 -25.56 39.65
C SER A 109 6.76 -25.97 40.98
N GLN A 110 6.78 -27.27 41.23
CA GLN A 110 7.44 -27.86 42.40
C GLN A 110 8.92 -28.17 42.16
N GLU A 111 9.30 -28.40 40.90
CA GLU A 111 10.69 -28.70 40.54
C GLU A 111 11.50 -27.42 40.32
N ALA A 112 12.65 -27.33 41.01
CA ALA A 112 13.51 -26.16 40.97
C ALA A 112 13.97 -25.79 39.54
N GLY A 113 14.27 -26.77 38.68
CA GLY A 113 14.71 -26.53 37.31
C GLY A 113 13.63 -25.89 36.44
N TYR A 114 12.41 -26.42 36.49
CA TYR A 114 11.27 -25.86 35.75
C TYR A 114 10.88 -24.48 36.26
N LYS A 115 10.95 -24.26 37.58
CA LYS A 115 10.72 -22.95 38.17
C LYS A 115 11.69 -21.90 37.63
N VAL A 116 13.00 -22.16 37.66
CA VAL A 116 14.02 -21.23 37.16
C VAL A 116 13.84 -20.95 35.67
N TYR A 117 13.50 -21.97 34.88
CA TYR A 117 13.22 -21.77 33.45
C TYR A 117 11.99 -20.89 33.21
N ALA A 118 10.90 -21.13 33.93
CA ALA A 118 9.68 -20.34 33.82
C ALA A 118 9.89 -18.89 34.26
N GLU A 119 10.65 -18.65 35.34
CA GLU A 119 11.05 -17.30 35.78
C GLU A 119 11.85 -16.58 34.69
N ARG A 120 12.83 -17.27 34.08
CA ARG A 120 13.61 -16.71 32.97
C ARG A 120 12.73 -16.35 31.77
N LYS A 121 11.71 -17.16 31.46
CA LYS A 121 10.74 -16.85 30.40
C LYS A 121 9.90 -15.63 30.75
N GLY A 122 9.44 -15.50 32.00
CA GLY A 122 8.73 -14.31 32.46
C GLY A 122 9.55 -13.03 32.23
N ILE A 123 10.82 -13.04 32.64
CA ILE A 123 11.74 -11.90 32.43
C ILE A 123 11.94 -11.58 30.93
N LEU A 124 12.06 -12.61 30.09
CA LEU A 124 12.21 -12.41 28.64
C LEU A 124 10.98 -11.72 28.03
N TYR A 125 9.77 -12.19 28.35
CA TYR A 125 8.55 -11.58 27.82
C TYR A 125 8.32 -10.18 28.37
N HIS A 126 8.71 -9.92 29.62
CA HIS A 126 8.76 -8.58 30.18
C HIS A 126 9.63 -7.65 29.33
N SER A 127 10.87 -8.07 29.01
CA SER A 127 11.76 -7.26 28.17
C SER A 127 11.22 -7.00 26.76
N TYR A 128 10.46 -7.94 26.19
CA TYR A 128 9.81 -7.74 24.90
C TYR A 128 8.64 -6.76 24.97
N ALA A 129 7.87 -6.77 26.05
CA ALA A 129 6.83 -5.78 26.30
C ALA A 129 7.44 -4.37 26.41
N GLU A 130 8.55 -4.22 27.14
CA GLU A 130 9.27 -2.95 27.26
C GLU A 130 9.84 -2.47 25.91
N ASP A 131 10.53 -3.34 25.16
CA ASP A 131 11.06 -3.00 23.83
C ASP A 131 9.93 -2.63 22.86
N ALA A 132 8.79 -3.32 22.89
CA ALA A 132 7.62 -2.98 22.10
C ALA A 132 7.07 -1.59 22.44
N VAL A 133 7.00 -1.22 23.73
CA VAL A 133 6.58 0.13 24.14
C VAL A 133 7.53 1.18 23.60
N MET A 134 8.85 0.96 23.71
CA MET A 134 9.85 1.91 23.20
C MET A 134 9.77 2.06 21.69
N ARG A 135 9.67 0.95 20.94
CA ARG A 135 9.65 0.97 19.47
C ARG A 135 8.35 1.52 18.90
N PHE A 136 7.22 1.30 19.57
CA PHE A 136 5.90 1.70 19.09
C PHE A 136 5.37 3.00 19.73
N GLN A 137 6.22 3.71 20.48
CA GLN A 137 5.86 4.96 21.13
C GLN A 137 5.25 5.97 20.14
N GLY A 138 4.06 6.48 20.48
CA GLY A 138 3.32 7.43 19.62
C GLY A 138 2.73 6.84 18.34
N ARG A 139 2.91 5.53 18.08
CA ARG A 139 2.37 4.83 16.89
C ARG A 139 1.21 3.89 17.22
N MET A 140 1.05 3.49 18.48
CA MET A 140 -0.04 2.60 18.90
C MET A 140 -1.39 3.32 18.91
N SER A 141 -2.42 2.66 18.38
CA SER A 141 -3.81 3.05 18.60
C SER A 141 -4.31 2.37 19.87
N GLN A 142 -4.59 3.14 20.92
CA GLN A 142 -5.26 2.60 22.10
C GLN A 142 -6.74 2.39 21.77
N PRO A 143 -7.32 1.20 22.00
CA PRO A 143 -8.76 1.03 21.84
C PRO A 143 -9.48 1.99 22.81
N ALA A 144 -10.54 2.63 22.34
CA ALA A 144 -11.38 3.45 23.21
C ALA A 144 -11.87 2.60 24.39
N SER A 145 -11.70 3.12 25.61
CA SER A 145 -12.09 2.47 26.87
C SER A 145 -13.60 2.37 27.05
#